data_AF-A0AAD7AHR7-F1
#
_entry.id   AF-A0AAD7AHR7-F1
#
_cell.length_a   1.000
_cell.length_b   1.000
_cell.length_c   1.000
_cell.angle_alpha   90.00
_cell.angle_beta   90.00
_cell.angle_gamma   90.00
#
_symmetry.space_group_name_H-M   'P 1'
#
loop_
_entity.id
_entity.type
_entity.pdbx_description
1 polymer ?
#
loop_
_entity_poly.entity_id
_entity_poly.type
_entity_poly.pdbx_seq_one_letter_code
_entity_poly.pdbx_strand_id
1 'polypeptide(L)'
;METFLAGMGGTSVFRPRSFSLVVEFVPVSFDPELSRALNTIEDASGLGRDQLTQARFIKPIARRQPGQASAHAIFGFASAEAANHAIRHSLFVDGKRVHARKLLAEPIRCLKCQRIGVNHVAATCPSGQDVCARCGEGHRTDMCRADDRSRACSNCKAERRQHWGHGAADRNCSVFKDKLQFALERNPEAKYKYFPTDDPLTWERMD
;
A
#
# COMPACT_ATOMS: atom_id res chain seq x y z
N MET A 1 -13.17 -27.88 -0.54
CA MET A 1 -13.32 -26.52 0.04
C MET A 1 -14.62 -26.40 0.83
N GLU A 2 -15.73 -26.96 0.33
CA GLU A 2 -17.00 -27.10 1.05
C GLU A 2 -16.87 -27.86 2.39
N THR A 3 -16.01 -28.89 2.44
CA THR A 3 -15.75 -29.69 3.65
C THR A 3 -15.09 -28.92 4.81
N PHE A 4 -14.36 -27.84 4.53
CA PHE A 4 -13.71 -27.03 5.57
C PHE A 4 -14.68 -26.00 6.19
N LEU A 5 -15.61 -25.48 5.38
CA LEU A 5 -16.61 -24.51 5.83
C LEU A 5 -17.72 -25.16 6.68
N ALA A 6 -18.01 -26.44 6.47
CA ALA A 6 -19.02 -27.17 7.25
C ALA A 6 -18.70 -27.28 8.76
N GLY A 7 -17.43 -27.14 9.16
CA GLY A 7 -16.99 -27.23 10.56
C GLY A 7 -16.86 -25.88 11.28
N MET A 8 -16.98 -24.76 10.58
CA MET A 8 -16.91 -23.42 11.18
C MET A 8 -18.31 -22.82 11.16
N GLY A 9 -18.84 -22.50 12.34
CA GLY A 9 -20.22 -22.01 12.50
C GLY A 9 -20.58 -20.91 11.51
N GLY A 10 -21.87 -20.85 11.12
CA GLY A 10 -22.44 -20.18 9.94
C GLY A 10 -22.23 -18.66 9.77
N THR A 11 -21.27 -18.05 10.46
CA THR A 11 -20.82 -16.67 10.28
C THR A 11 -19.39 -16.56 9.74
N SER A 12 -18.69 -17.67 9.48
CA SER A 12 -17.34 -17.63 8.90
C SER A 12 -17.37 -17.29 7.40
N VAL A 13 -17.01 -16.05 7.06
CA VAL A 13 -16.84 -15.61 5.66
C VAL A 13 -15.41 -15.92 5.23
N PHE A 14 -15.23 -16.91 4.35
CA PHE A 14 -13.96 -17.12 3.67
C PHE A 14 -13.68 -15.94 2.74
N ARG A 15 -12.64 -15.17 3.06
CA ARG A 15 -12.11 -14.17 2.12
C ARG A 15 -11.00 -14.82 1.32
N PRO A 16 -11.18 -15.04 0.00
CA PRO A 16 -10.11 -15.54 -0.83
C PRO A 16 -8.90 -14.62 -0.73
N ARG A 17 -7.71 -15.22 -0.77
CA ARG A 17 -6.45 -14.51 -0.71
C ARG A 17 -6.35 -13.58 -1.92
N SER A 18 -6.33 -12.27 -1.70
CA SER A 18 -6.12 -11.29 -2.76
C SER A 18 -4.63 -10.97 -2.93
N PHE A 19 -4.13 -11.01 -4.15
CA PHE A 19 -2.75 -10.64 -4.48
C PHE A 19 -2.71 -9.18 -4.90
N SER A 20 -2.20 -8.30 -4.04
CA SER A 20 -2.25 -6.85 -4.30
C SER A 20 -0.96 -6.33 -4.92
N LEU A 21 -1.10 -5.52 -5.97
CA LEU A 21 -0.02 -4.80 -6.64
C LEU A 21 -0.21 -3.29 -6.49
N VAL A 22 0.91 -2.57 -6.38
CA VAL A 22 0.96 -1.14 -6.68
C VAL A 22 1.16 -1.00 -8.18
N VAL A 23 0.25 -0.28 -8.84
CA VAL A 23 0.32 0.04 -10.27
C VAL A 23 0.64 1.51 -10.42
N GLU A 24 1.71 1.79 -11.16
CA GLU A 24 2.33 3.11 -11.23
C GLU A 24 1.83 3.90 -12.45
N PHE A 25 1.69 5.22 -12.27
CA PHE A 25 1.25 6.16 -13.30
C PHE A 25 -0.04 5.80 -14.08
N VAL A 26 -1.04 5.25 -13.38
CA VAL A 26 -2.37 4.94 -13.94
C VAL A 26 -3.08 6.24 -14.36
N PRO A 27 -3.65 6.33 -15.57
CA PRO A 27 -4.43 7.49 -16.02
C PRO A 27 -5.55 7.81 -15.03
N VAL A 28 -5.78 9.10 -14.74
CA VAL A 28 -6.89 9.51 -13.85
C VAL A 28 -8.27 9.39 -14.49
N SER A 29 -8.33 9.17 -15.81
CA SER A 29 -9.55 8.87 -16.58
C SER A 29 -10.13 7.49 -16.25
N PHE A 30 -9.28 6.57 -15.79
CA PHE A 30 -9.70 5.24 -15.41
C PHE A 30 -10.64 5.29 -14.20
N ASP A 31 -11.80 4.66 -14.33
CA ASP A 31 -12.77 4.49 -13.25
C ASP A 31 -12.63 3.10 -12.61
N PRO A 32 -12.09 3.01 -11.38
CA PRO A 32 -11.85 1.74 -10.71
C PRO A 32 -13.11 1.06 -10.14
N GLU A 33 -14.24 1.78 -10.03
CA GLU A 33 -15.48 1.22 -9.49
C GLU A 33 -16.30 0.49 -10.56
N LEU A 34 -15.87 0.61 -11.80
CA LEU A 34 -16.61 0.19 -12.96
C LEU A 34 -16.10 -1.17 -13.47
N SER A 35 -16.89 -2.23 -13.32
CA SER A 35 -16.49 -3.60 -13.71
C SER A 35 -16.07 -3.72 -15.18
N ARG A 36 -16.76 -3.03 -16.11
CA ARG A 36 -16.36 -3.05 -17.53
C ARG A 36 -14.97 -2.47 -17.76
N ALA A 37 -14.51 -1.52 -16.94
CA ALA A 37 -13.18 -0.95 -17.05
C ALA A 37 -12.11 -1.96 -16.60
N LEU A 38 -12.38 -2.74 -15.55
CA LEU A 38 -11.52 -3.85 -15.11
C LEU A 38 -11.39 -4.91 -16.21
N ASN A 39 -12.51 -5.35 -16.79
CA ASN A 39 -12.51 -6.34 -17.88
C ASN A 39 -11.73 -5.83 -19.11
N THR A 40 -11.86 -4.54 -19.44
CA THR A 40 -11.08 -3.93 -20.54
C THR A 40 -9.57 -4.02 -20.29
N ILE A 41 -9.15 -3.83 -19.03
CA ILE A 41 -7.73 -3.96 -18.64
C ILE A 41 -7.30 -5.43 -18.73
N GLU A 42 -8.15 -6.36 -18.30
CA GLU A 42 -7.86 -7.80 -18.39
C GLU A 42 -7.59 -8.21 -19.84
N ASP A 43 -8.53 -7.89 -20.73
CA ASP A 43 -8.43 -8.21 -22.16
C ASP A 43 -7.19 -7.54 -22.79
N ALA A 44 -6.96 -6.25 -22.53
CA ALA A 44 -5.83 -5.50 -23.08
C ALA A 44 -4.46 -5.96 -22.53
N SER A 45 -4.44 -6.56 -21.34
CA SER A 45 -3.21 -7.03 -20.68
C SER A 45 -2.99 -8.53 -20.83
N GLY A 46 -3.86 -9.24 -21.55
CA GLY A 46 -3.78 -10.69 -21.74
C GLY A 46 -4.00 -11.49 -20.45
N LEU A 47 -4.81 -10.96 -19.54
CA LEU A 47 -5.22 -11.67 -18.32
C LEU A 47 -6.45 -12.55 -18.62
N GLY A 48 -6.63 -13.59 -17.81
CA GLY A 48 -7.90 -14.31 -17.79
C GLY A 48 -9.04 -13.42 -17.27
N ARG A 49 -10.28 -13.84 -17.54
CA ARG A 49 -11.47 -13.17 -17.00
C ARG A 49 -11.52 -13.24 -15.47
N ASP A 50 -12.04 -12.18 -14.86
CA ASP A 50 -12.28 -12.06 -13.41
C ASP A 50 -11.00 -12.24 -12.56
N GLN A 51 -9.84 -12.01 -13.15
CA GLN A 51 -8.56 -12.03 -12.44
C GLN A 51 -8.30 -10.74 -11.68
N LEU A 52 -8.86 -9.60 -12.11
CA LEU A 52 -8.76 -8.30 -11.47
C LEU A 52 -9.98 -8.08 -10.58
N THR A 53 -9.82 -8.36 -9.28
CA THR A 53 -10.93 -8.38 -8.31
C THR A 53 -11.30 -7.00 -7.77
N GLN A 54 -10.34 -6.09 -7.71
CA GLN A 54 -10.57 -4.73 -7.23
C GLN A 54 -9.49 -3.78 -7.75
N ALA A 55 -9.84 -2.51 -7.90
CA ALA A 55 -8.89 -1.43 -8.11
C ALA A 55 -9.25 -0.24 -7.20
N ARG A 56 -8.25 0.53 -6.79
CA ARG A 56 -8.47 1.83 -6.17
C ARG A 56 -7.25 2.73 -6.30
N PHE A 57 -7.45 4.02 -6.46
CA PHE A 57 -6.33 4.96 -6.39
C PHE A 57 -5.81 5.08 -4.95
N ILE A 58 -4.48 5.19 -4.80
CA ILE A 58 -3.84 5.43 -3.50
C ILE A 58 -4.11 6.85 -3.04
N LYS A 59 -4.05 7.81 -3.97
CA LYS A 59 -4.28 9.23 -3.71
C LYS A 59 -5.76 9.58 -3.96
N PRO A 60 -6.50 10.02 -2.94
CA PRO A 60 -7.89 10.48 -3.11
C PRO A 60 -7.98 11.63 -4.11
N ILE A 61 -9.10 11.71 -4.83
CA ILE A 61 -9.36 12.74 -5.85
C ILE A 61 -9.20 14.15 -5.26
N ALA A 62 -9.76 14.40 -4.07
CA ALA A 62 -9.69 15.68 -3.37
C ALA A 62 -8.26 16.16 -3.02
N ARG A 63 -7.25 15.28 -3.10
CA ARG A 63 -5.84 15.62 -2.83
C ARG A 63 -4.99 15.71 -4.10
N ARG A 64 -5.57 15.46 -5.28
CA ARG A 64 -4.84 15.54 -6.56
C ARG A 64 -4.48 16.99 -6.87
N GLN A 65 -3.35 17.17 -7.54
CA GLN A 65 -3.01 18.51 -8.03
C GLN A 65 -3.91 18.85 -9.22
N PRO A 66 -4.26 20.14 -9.43
CA PRO A 66 -4.94 20.56 -10.65
C PRO A 66 -4.15 20.11 -11.89
N GLY A 67 -4.83 19.49 -12.86
CA GLY A 67 -4.19 18.97 -14.08
C GLY A 67 -3.39 17.68 -13.92
N GLN A 68 -3.42 17.01 -12.76
CA GLN A 68 -2.73 15.73 -12.57
C GLN A 68 -3.32 14.64 -13.49
N ALA A 69 -2.58 14.24 -14.53
CA ALA A 69 -3.02 13.28 -15.55
C ALA A 69 -2.87 11.80 -15.14
N SER A 70 -2.05 11.49 -14.13
CA SER A 70 -1.86 10.12 -13.65
C SER A 70 -1.66 10.04 -12.14
N ALA A 71 -2.00 8.90 -11.55
CA ALA A 71 -1.84 8.60 -10.13
C ALA A 71 -1.49 7.12 -9.93
N HIS A 72 -0.95 6.77 -8.76
CA HIS A 72 -0.73 5.37 -8.41
C HIS A 72 -2.01 4.74 -7.89
N ALA A 73 -2.21 3.48 -8.23
CA ALA A 73 -3.35 2.67 -7.81
C ALA A 73 -2.89 1.37 -7.14
N ILE A 74 -3.79 0.75 -6.39
CA ILE A 74 -3.65 -0.60 -5.89
C ILE A 74 -4.66 -1.46 -6.65
N PHE A 75 -4.14 -2.50 -7.30
CA PHE A 75 -4.94 -3.49 -8.02
C PHE A 75 -4.86 -4.81 -7.25
N GLY A 76 -6.01 -5.44 -7.03
CA GLY A 76 -6.12 -6.74 -6.38
C GLY A 76 -6.39 -7.83 -7.41
N PHE A 77 -5.64 -8.92 -7.34
CA PHE A 77 -5.75 -10.05 -8.24
C PHE A 77 -6.28 -11.29 -7.52
N ALA A 78 -7.02 -12.12 -8.25
CA ALA A 78 -7.60 -13.38 -7.75
C ALA A 78 -6.53 -14.47 -7.56
N SER A 79 -5.43 -14.41 -8.29
CA SER A 79 -4.38 -15.44 -8.31
C SER A 79 -2.97 -14.85 -8.29
N ALA A 80 -2.00 -15.65 -7.84
CA ALA A 80 -0.59 -15.28 -7.86
C ALA A 80 -0.08 -15.19 -9.30
N GLU A 81 -0.57 -16.07 -10.17
CA GLU A 81 -0.22 -16.18 -11.58
C GLU A 81 -0.62 -14.92 -12.34
N ALA A 82 -1.85 -14.44 -12.17
CA ALA A 82 -2.30 -13.19 -12.80
C ALA A 82 -1.52 -11.97 -12.28
N ALA A 83 -1.24 -11.91 -10.98
CA ALA A 83 -0.43 -10.84 -10.41
C ALA A 83 1.01 -10.87 -10.94
N ASN A 84 1.61 -12.05 -11.06
CA ASN A 84 2.96 -12.24 -11.59
C ASN A 84 3.03 -11.90 -13.08
N HIS A 85 2.00 -12.25 -13.86
CA HIS A 85 1.84 -11.84 -15.24
C HIS A 85 1.86 -10.31 -15.37
N ALA A 86 1.08 -9.62 -14.53
CA ALA A 86 1.05 -8.15 -14.50
C ALA A 86 2.40 -7.51 -14.14
N ILE A 87 3.15 -8.09 -13.19
CA ILE A 87 4.51 -7.64 -12.84
C ILE A 87 5.46 -7.84 -14.04
N ARG A 88 5.39 -9.00 -14.70
CA ARG A 88 6.33 -9.39 -15.77
C ARG A 88 6.08 -8.65 -17.08
N HIS A 89 4.81 -8.51 -17.47
CA HIS A 89 4.42 -8.04 -18.80
C HIS A 89 3.88 -6.60 -18.82
N SER A 90 3.74 -5.96 -17.65
CA SER A 90 3.01 -4.68 -17.49
C SER A 90 1.50 -4.84 -17.72
N LEU A 91 0.73 -3.81 -17.39
CA LEU A 91 -0.70 -3.72 -17.68
C LEU A 91 -0.95 -2.63 -18.71
N PHE A 92 -2.10 -2.69 -19.38
CA PHE A 92 -2.61 -1.64 -20.26
C PHE A 92 -3.90 -1.06 -19.69
N VAL A 93 -3.86 0.22 -19.30
CA VAL A 93 -5.02 0.94 -18.75
C VAL A 93 -5.31 2.14 -19.62
N ASP A 94 -6.52 2.23 -20.18
CA ASP A 94 -6.92 3.25 -21.17
C ASP A 94 -5.90 3.39 -22.32
N GLY A 95 -5.37 2.26 -22.81
CA GLY A 95 -4.34 2.22 -23.86
C GLY A 95 -2.92 2.61 -23.42
N LYS A 96 -2.74 3.05 -22.16
CA LYS A 96 -1.43 3.36 -21.60
C LYS A 96 -0.80 2.13 -20.95
N ARG A 97 0.44 1.82 -21.32
CA ARG A 97 1.27 0.83 -20.61
C ARG A 97 1.65 1.35 -19.22
N VAL A 98 1.38 0.56 -18.19
CA VAL A 98 1.67 0.88 -16.77
C VAL A 98 2.39 -0.28 -16.09
N HIS A 99 3.32 0.06 -15.20
CA HIS A 99 4.12 -0.93 -14.47
C HIS A 99 3.48 -1.28 -13.13
N ALA A 100 3.64 -2.55 -12.73
CA ALA A 100 3.12 -3.05 -11.49
C ALA A 100 4.23 -3.70 -10.66
N ARG A 101 4.14 -3.57 -9.33
CA ARG A 101 5.02 -4.23 -8.36
C ARG A 101 4.22 -4.69 -7.16
N LYS A 102 4.74 -5.67 -6.42
CA LYS A 102 4.07 -6.17 -5.21
C LYS A 102 3.77 -5.04 -4.22
N LEU A 103 2.55 -5.05 -3.68
CA LEU A 103 2.22 -4.24 -2.52
C LEU A 103 2.79 -4.93 -1.27
N LEU A 104 3.96 -4.48 -0.83
CA LEU A 104 4.58 -4.96 0.39
C LEU A 104 3.93 -4.33 1.62
N ALA A 105 3.87 -5.11 2.71
CA ALA A 105 3.35 -4.61 3.97
C ALA A 105 4.27 -3.53 4.54
N GLU A 106 3.69 -2.38 4.88
CA GLU A 106 4.39 -1.29 5.55
C GLU A 106 3.99 -1.24 7.03
N PRO A 107 4.88 -0.78 7.92
CA PRO A 107 4.56 -0.64 9.33
C PRO A 107 3.43 0.39 9.50
N ILE A 108 2.38 0.00 10.23
CA ILE A 108 1.26 0.89 10.51
C ILE A 108 1.76 2.12 11.24
N ARG A 109 1.32 3.29 10.77
CA ARG A 109 1.50 4.57 11.46
C ARG A 109 0.15 5.13 11.87
N CYS A 110 -0.05 5.32 13.17
CA CYS A 110 -1.27 5.94 13.66
C CYS A 110 -1.28 7.43 13.31
N LEU A 111 -2.31 7.90 12.60
CA LEU A 111 -2.40 9.32 12.19
C LEU A 111 -2.76 10.29 13.33
N LYS A 112 -3.11 9.77 14.52
CA LYS A 112 -3.34 10.58 15.73
C LYS A 112 -2.04 10.82 16.48
N CYS A 113 -1.36 9.76 16.93
CA CYS A 113 -0.15 9.86 17.74
C CYS A 113 1.17 9.80 16.95
N GLN A 114 1.11 9.57 15.64
CA GLN A 114 2.25 9.42 14.70
C GLN A 114 3.21 8.26 14.99
N ARG A 115 2.93 7.42 15.99
CA ARG A 115 3.76 6.25 16.30
C ARG A 115 3.73 5.22 15.16
N ILE A 116 4.90 4.70 14.82
CA ILE A 116 5.10 3.70 13.77
C ILE A 116 5.26 2.30 14.39
N GLY A 117 4.69 1.28 13.75
CA GLY A 117 4.78 -0.12 14.20
C GLY A 117 3.88 -0.42 15.39
N VAL A 118 2.75 0.29 15.51
CA VAL A 118 1.75 0.09 16.58
C VAL A 118 0.53 -0.65 16.04
N ASN A 119 -0.17 -1.36 16.93
CA ASN A 119 -1.37 -2.14 16.59
C ASN A 119 -2.67 -1.34 16.76
N HIS A 120 -2.65 -0.04 16.48
CA HIS A 120 -3.84 0.81 16.52
C HIS A 120 -3.85 1.83 15.39
N VAL A 121 -5.03 2.29 15.04
CA VAL A 121 -5.26 3.37 14.06
C VAL A 121 -5.79 4.60 14.78
N ALA A 122 -5.93 5.73 14.08
CA ALA A 122 -6.39 6.97 14.69
C ALA A 122 -7.73 6.82 15.43
N ALA A 123 -8.66 6.05 14.86
CA ALA A 123 -9.99 5.80 15.44
C ALA A 123 -9.96 5.04 16.77
N THR A 124 -8.96 4.17 16.99
CA THR A 124 -8.81 3.34 18.19
C THR A 124 -7.58 3.73 19.00
N CYS A 125 -7.05 4.94 18.78
CA CYS A 125 -5.82 5.38 19.41
C CYS A 125 -6.08 5.80 20.87
N PRO A 126 -5.33 5.23 21.85
CA PRO A 126 -5.52 5.56 23.26
C PRO A 126 -4.98 6.94 23.65
N SER A 127 -4.24 7.62 22.76
CA SER A 127 -3.71 8.95 23.04
C SER A 127 -4.84 9.98 23.18
N GLY A 128 -4.79 10.79 24.24
CA GLY A 128 -5.67 11.95 24.41
C GLY A 128 -5.30 13.14 23.53
N GLN A 129 -4.12 13.13 22.91
CA GLN A 129 -3.58 14.25 22.14
C GLN A 129 -3.15 13.83 20.73
N ASP A 130 -3.32 14.76 19.79
CA ASP A 130 -2.75 14.67 18.44
C ASP A 130 -1.27 15.03 18.45
N VAL A 131 -0.51 14.34 17.61
CA VAL A 131 0.89 14.64 17.31
C VAL A 131 0.98 15.03 15.84
N CYS A 132 1.65 16.14 15.58
CA CYS A 132 1.82 16.65 14.24
C CYS A 132 2.82 15.78 13.47
N ALA A 133 2.44 15.32 12.27
CA ALA A 133 3.32 14.53 11.41
C ALA A 133 4.49 15.34 10.84
N ARG A 134 4.40 16.68 10.85
CA ARG A 134 5.38 17.59 10.25
C ARG A 134 6.47 18.02 11.22
N CYS A 135 6.07 18.48 12.41
CA CYS A 135 7.00 19.00 13.42
C CYS A 135 7.02 18.21 14.74
N GLY A 136 6.21 17.15 14.88
CA GLY A 136 6.23 16.29 16.07
C GLY A 136 5.59 16.90 17.32
N GLU A 137 5.04 18.10 17.24
CA GLU A 137 4.42 18.82 18.36
C GLU A 137 2.92 18.52 18.52
N GLY A 138 2.34 18.92 19.66
CA GLY A 138 0.96 18.60 20.07
C GLY A 138 -0.14 19.38 19.33
N HIS A 139 -0.41 19.03 18.08
CA HIS A 139 -1.55 19.54 17.29
C HIS A 139 -1.82 18.66 16.08
N ARG A 140 -3.00 18.83 15.47
CA ARG A 140 -3.30 18.19 14.18
C ARG A 140 -2.41 18.74 13.06
N THR A 141 -1.99 17.85 12.16
CA THR A 141 -1.05 18.21 11.08
C THR A 141 -1.58 19.29 10.13
N ASP A 142 -2.90 19.36 9.92
CA ASP A 142 -3.55 20.38 9.10
C ASP A 142 -3.59 21.77 9.74
N MET A 143 -3.42 21.85 11.06
CA MET A 143 -3.29 23.10 11.81
C MET A 143 -1.83 23.54 11.97
N CYS A 144 -0.87 22.79 11.40
CA CYS A 144 0.54 23.04 11.57
C CYS A 144 1.01 24.30 10.82
N ARG A 145 1.59 25.25 11.55
CA ARG A 145 2.19 26.48 10.99
C ARG A 145 3.73 26.43 10.94
N ALA A 146 4.32 25.28 11.23
CA ALA A 146 5.76 25.10 11.19
C ALA A 146 6.28 25.25 9.75
N ASP A 147 7.38 25.99 9.60
CA ASP A 147 8.12 26.06 8.34
C ASP A 147 8.90 24.77 8.08
N ASP A 148 9.57 24.70 6.92
CA ASP A 148 10.30 23.50 6.54
C ASP A 148 11.57 23.26 7.38
N ARG A 149 12.11 24.30 8.03
CA ARG A 149 13.25 24.20 8.95
C ARG A 149 12.83 23.59 10.30
N SER A 150 11.58 23.79 10.68
CA SER A 150 10.97 23.29 11.92
C SER A 150 10.43 21.86 11.80
N ARG A 151 10.75 21.15 10.71
CA ARG A 151 10.37 19.75 10.54
C ARG A 151 11.10 18.89 11.56
N ALA A 152 10.33 18.07 12.27
CA ALA A 152 10.86 17.16 13.26
C ALA A 152 10.02 15.87 13.35
N CYS A 153 10.72 14.75 13.49
CA CYS A 153 10.12 13.43 13.57
C CYS A 153 9.95 12.99 15.03
N SER A 154 8.69 12.85 15.46
CA SER A 154 8.35 12.39 16.82
C SER A 154 8.89 10.99 17.15
N ASN A 155 8.94 10.09 16.17
CA ASN A 155 9.50 8.75 16.34
C ASN A 155 11.02 8.78 16.55
N CYS A 156 11.76 9.53 15.74
CA CYS A 156 13.20 9.70 15.92
C CYS A 156 13.52 10.39 17.24
N LYS A 157 12.73 11.38 17.65
CA LYS A 157 12.88 12.07 18.95
C LYS A 157 12.72 11.07 20.10
N ALA A 158 11.71 10.21 20.06
CA ALA A 158 11.46 9.18 21.07
C ALA A 158 12.59 8.13 21.14
N GLU A 159 13.14 7.74 19.99
CA GLU A 159 14.26 6.80 19.87
C GLU A 159 15.65 7.47 20.05
N ARG A 160 15.69 8.76 20.45
CA ARG A 160 16.91 9.55 20.65
C ARG A 160 17.84 9.58 19.42
N ARG A 161 17.27 9.68 18.22
CA ARG A 161 17.98 9.80 16.93
C ARG A 161 17.89 11.22 16.37
N GLN A 162 18.66 11.50 15.32
CA GLN A 162 18.53 12.72 14.51
C GLN A 162 17.08 12.84 14.02
N HIS A 163 16.35 13.83 14.53
CA HIS A 163 14.92 14.00 14.28
C HIS A 163 14.59 15.28 13.53
N TRP A 164 15.49 16.27 13.47
CA TRP A 164 15.30 17.51 12.72
C TRP A 164 15.47 17.31 11.21
N GLY A 165 14.79 18.16 10.43
CA GLY A 165 14.85 18.19 8.96
C GLY A 165 13.85 17.26 8.26
N HIS A 166 13.15 16.39 8.99
CA HIS A 166 12.12 15.51 8.45
C HIS A 166 10.96 15.31 9.41
N GLY A 167 9.78 14.95 8.88
CA GLY A 167 8.60 14.64 9.67
C GLY A 167 8.42 13.14 9.92
N ALA A 168 7.44 12.77 10.74
CA ALA A 168 7.06 11.37 10.99
C ALA A 168 6.48 10.65 9.76
N ALA A 169 6.21 11.36 8.66
CA ALA A 169 5.76 10.79 7.38
C ALA A 169 6.90 10.47 6.42
N ASP A 170 8.14 10.84 6.75
CA ASP A 170 9.27 10.72 5.83
C ASP A 170 9.67 9.26 5.62
N ARG A 171 9.77 8.84 4.35
CA ARG A 171 10.17 7.48 3.95
C ARG A 171 11.67 7.23 4.14
N ASN A 172 12.46 8.29 4.30
CA ASN A 172 13.88 8.22 4.62
C ASN A 172 14.18 8.24 6.12
N CYS A 173 13.16 8.35 6.98
CA CYS A 173 13.31 8.27 8.43
C CYS A 173 13.95 6.92 8.84
N SER A 174 15.01 6.96 9.64
CA SER A 174 15.72 5.76 10.08
C SER A 174 14.84 4.84 10.93
N VAL A 175 14.02 5.40 11.82
CA VAL A 175 13.06 4.61 12.61
C VAL A 175 12.02 3.95 11.70
N PHE A 176 11.53 4.65 10.67
CA PHE A 176 10.63 4.05 9.68
C PHE A 176 11.30 2.88 8.95
N LYS A 177 12.53 3.06 8.48
CA LYS A 177 13.30 2.01 7.80
C LYS A 177 13.50 0.77 8.67
N ASP A 178 13.85 0.94 9.94
CA ASP A 178 13.99 -0.18 10.87
C ASP A 178 12.67 -0.93 11.07
N LYS A 179 11.56 -0.20 11.27
CA LYS A 179 10.23 -0.81 11.42
C LYS A 179 9.75 -1.47 10.14
N LEU A 180 10.10 -0.92 8.97
CA LEU A 180 9.81 -1.51 7.68
C LEU A 180 10.58 -2.81 7.49
N GLN A 181 11.88 -2.80 7.73
CA GLN A 181 12.72 -4.00 7.65
C GLN A 181 12.18 -5.12 8.52
N PHE A 182 11.83 -4.80 9.77
CA PHE A 182 11.23 -5.74 10.71
C PHE A 182 9.87 -6.30 10.24
N ALA A 183 9.05 -5.48 9.58
CA ALA A 183 7.79 -5.94 8.99
C ALA A 183 8.03 -6.85 7.79
N LEU A 184 9.02 -6.55 6.95
CA LEU A 184 9.37 -7.35 5.78
C LEU A 184 9.99 -8.70 6.17
N GLU A 185 10.86 -8.74 7.18
CA GLU A 185 11.49 -9.98 7.67
C GLU A 185 10.49 -11.02 8.16
N ARG A 186 9.35 -10.57 8.68
CA ARG A 186 8.22 -11.41 9.13
C ARG A 186 7.35 -11.93 7.99
N ASN A 187 7.57 -11.44 6.77
CA ASN A 187 6.88 -11.89 5.58
C ASN A 187 7.91 -12.55 4.64
N PRO A 188 8.10 -13.88 4.70
CA PRO A 188 9.07 -14.59 3.86
C PRO A 188 8.90 -14.28 2.37
N GLU A 189 7.67 -14.10 1.90
CA GLU A 189 7.37 -13.78 0.50
C GLU A 189 7.83 -12.38 0.09
N ALA A 190 8.04 -11.47 1.05
CA ALA A 190 8.49 -10.11 0.77
C ALA A 190 9.94 -10.05 0.27
N LYS A 191 10.69 -11.16 0.29
CA LYS A 191 12.05 -11.25 -0.27
C LYS A 191 12.06 -11.48 -1.79
N TYR A 192 10.90 -11.84 -2.37
CA TYR A 192 10.76 -12.18 -3.78
C TYR A 192 10.06 -11.08 -4.56
N LYS A 193 10.52 -10.86 -5.79
CA LYS A 193 9.94 -9.91 -6.74
C LYS A 193 8.53 -10.30 -7.16
N TYR A 194 8.30 -11.61 -7.34
CA TYR A 194 7.01 -12.21 -7.66
C TYR A 194 6.36 -12.83 -6.42
N PHE A 195 5.08 -13.19 -6.50
CA PHE A 195 4.46 -14.09 -5.54
C PHE A 195 4.96 -15.50 -5.82
N PRO A 196 5.57 -16.20 -4.84
CA PRO A 196 6.06 -17.55 -5.07
C PRO A 196 4.93 -18.49 -5.48
N THR A 197 5.17 -19.26 -6.54
CA THR A 197 4.32 -20.35 -7.05
C THR A 197 5.19 -21.60 -7.26
N ASP A 198 4.62 -22.65 -7.83
CA ASP A 198 5.37 -23.85 -8.23
C ASP A 198 6.34 -23.58 -9.39
N ASP A 199 6.21 -22.45 -10.11
CA ASP A 199 7.19 -22.02 -11.12
C ASP A 199 8.43 -21.39 -10.44
N PRO A 200 9.63 -22.00 -10.57
CA PRO A 200 10.87 -21.48 -9.98
C PRO A 200 11.26 -20.07 -10.45
N LEU A 201 10.76 -19.63 -11.62
CA LEU A 201 11.01 -18.25 -12.11
C LEU A 201 10.39 -17.19 -11.19
N THR A 202 9.41 -17.58 -10.37
CA THR A 202 8.80 -16.69 -9.37
C THR A 202 9.65 -16.52 -8.12
N TRP A 203 10.76 -17.26 -7.97
CA TRP A 203 11.64 -17.21 -6.81
C TRP A 203 12.81 -16.22 -6.98
N GLU A 204 12.73 -15.33 -7.98
CA GLU A 204 13.64 -14.19 -8.14
C GLU A 204 13.59 -13.30 -6.89
N ARG A 205 14.73 -13.16 -6.19
CA ARG A 205 14.85 -12.30 -5.01
C ARG A 205 14.93 -10.83 -5.42
N MET A 206 14.43 -9.96 -4.56
CA MET A 206 14.67 -8.52 -4.71
C MET A 206 16.09 -8.21 -4.24
N ASP A 207 16.87 -7.58 -5.13
CA ASP A 207 18.22 -7.06 -4.84
C ASP A 207 18.19 -5.88 -3.86
#